data_AF-A0A2H3E2Z2-F1
#
_entry.id   AF-A0A2H3E2Z2-F1
#
_cell.length_a   1.000
_cell.length_b   1.000
_cell.length_c   1.000
_cell.angle_alpha   90.00
_cell.angle_beta   90.00
_cell.angle_gamma   90.00
#
_symmetry.space_group_name_H-M   'P 1'
#
loop_
_entity.id
_entity.type
_entity.pdbx_description
1 polymer ?
#
loop_
_entity_poly.entity_id
_entity_poly.type
_entity_poly.pdbx_seq_one_letter_code
_entity_poly.pdbx_strand_id
1 'polypeptide(L)'
;MTEERKSRLRGNLSRYIVLCDQCQHAFRPSDTCPPASFAEQCRVFYTPSNRQRKKIFHEKSRLKKVAADYDRELTRLRDIVTQLDSERADVQTRIDICTSLASSPMRRLRNPLLQTKDSPTLSFERHDPDKILKRIFTSACYRDDDDDSNSHLQWLTPLVMPHVCSHWRKLSLDIPEMWSYLDVSRDLHPKSNMELLHTYIARTGANTPLSVRVELDMHCSFVRRHVLNLLLGHAGRWKEAIIIVDHQLLFQFLSCPLDILERLVLRIGNIQSNR
;
A
#
# COMPACT_ATOMS: atom_id res chain seq x y z
N MET A 1 -14.68 44.83 -11.26
CA MET A 1 -15.31 43.50 -11.22
C MET A 1 -15.35 43.03 -9.77
N THR A 2 -16.10 43.58 -8.81
CA THR A 2 -17.50 44.02 -8.76
C THR A 2 -18.50 42.98 -9.23
N GLU A 3 -19.39 42.64 -8.28
CA GLU A 3 -20.65 41.89 -8.39
C GLU A 3 -20.62 40.37 -8.25
N GLU A 4 -20.64 39.88 -7.00
CA GLU A 4 -21.48 38.70 -6.65
C GLU A 4 -21.67 38.49 -5.13
N ARG A 5 -21.70 39.58 -4.33
CA ARG A 5 -21.89 39.50 -2.85
C ARG A 5 -23.07 40.29 -2.30
N LYS A 6 -24.08 40.57 -3.12
CA LYS A 6 -25.30 41.28 -2.67
C LYS A 6 -26.58 40.62 -3.16
N SER A 7 -26.98 39.50 -2.56
CA SER A 7 -28.37 38.99 -2.70
C SER A 7 -28.76 37.94 -1.65
N ARG A 8 -28.50 38.15 -0.35
CA ARG A 8 -29.12 37.31 0.70
C ARG A 8 -29.57 38.09 1.92
N LEU A 9 -30.39 39.12 1.70
CA LEU A 9 -31.20 39.73 2.74
C LEU A 9 -32.60 39.99 2.19
N ARG A 10 -33.51 39.02 2.42
CA ARG A 10 -34.95 39.15 2.69
C ARG A 10 -35.64 37.80 2.43
N GLY A 11 -36.40 37.32 3.41
CA GLY A 11 -37.29 36.16 3.26
C GLY A 11 -37.24 35.20 4.44
N ASN A 12 -38.40 34.93 5.01
CA ASN A 12 -38.68 34.10 6.19
C ASN A 12 -37.70 32.96 6.47
N LEU A 13 -37.18 32.98 7.69
CA LEU A 13 -35.95 32.30 8.08
C LEU A 13 -36.28 30.97 8.78
N SER A 14 -36.99 30.08 8.09
CA SER A 14 -36.97 28.63 8.43
C SER A 14 -35.62 28.06 7.99
N ARG A 15 -34.55 28.48 8.66
CA ARG A 15 -33.20 27.99 8.38
C ARG A 15 -32.99 26.70 9.15
N TYR A 16 -33.28 25.58 8.49
CA TYR A 16 -32.63 24.33 8.88
C TYR A 16 -31.13 24.45 8.61
N ILE A 17 -30.31 23.84 9.45
CA ILE A 17 -28.86 23.81 9.28
C ILE A 17 -28.51 22.42 8.78
N VAL A 18 -27.97 22.32 7.56
CA VAL A 18 -27.46 21.06 7.03
C VAL A 18 -26.18 20.71 7.78
N LEU A 19 -26.19 19.55 8.44
CA LEU A 19 -25.07 19.05 9.23
C LEU A 19 -24.18 18.09 8.43
N CYS A 20 -24.72 17.45 7.40
CA CYS A 20 -23.98 16.59 6.48
C CYS A 20 -24.49 16.79 5.05
N ASP A 21 -23.56 17.08 4.14
CA ASP A 21 -23.80 17.31 2.72
C ASP A 21 -24.09 16.01 1.93
N GLN A 22 -23.57 14.87 2.40
CA GLN A 22 -23.75 13.59 1.73
C GLN A 22 -25.12 12.97 2.02
N CYS A 23 -25.51 12.88 3.30
CA CYS A 23 -26.80 12.29 3.68
C CYS A 23 -27.93 13.31 3.87
N GLN A 24 -27.64 14.60 3.64
CA GLN A 24 -28.58 15.71 3.78
C GLN A 24 -29.23 15.82 5.17
N HIS A 25 -28.59 15.26 6.20
CA HIS A 25 -29.07 15.37 7.56
C HIS A 25 -29.06 16.84 7.98
N ALA A 26 -30.19 17.33 8.48
CA ALA A 26 -30.37 18.74 8.82
C ALA A 26 -31.02 18.89 10.19
N PHE A 27 -30.45 19.79 10.99
CA PHE A 27 -31.03 20.21 12.26
C PHE A 27 -32.18 21.20 12.02
N ARG A 28 -33.32 20.93 12.66
CA ARG A 28 -34.50 21.80 12.66
C ARG A 28 -34.89 22.09 14.12
N PRO A 29 -34.81 23.34 14.59
CA PRO A 29 -35.31 23.69 15.91
C PRO A 29 -36.83 23.50 15.97
N SER A 30 -37.37 23.25 17.17
CA SER A 30 -38.80 22.94 17.36
C SER A 30 -39.73 24.10 16.96
N ASP A 31 -39.19 25.33 16.89
CA ASP A 31 -39.93 26.55 16.62
C ASP A 31 -39.08 27.55 15.81
N THR A 32 -39.72 28.31 14.93
CA THR A 32 -39.05 29.35 14.13
C THR A 32 -38.94 30.67 14.89
N CYS A 33 -37.79 31.35 14.79
CA CYS A 33 -37.58 32.65 15.44
C CYS A 33 -38.63 33.66 14.91
N PRO A 34 -39.26 34.49 15.77
CA PRO A 34 -40.23 35.46 15.29
C PRO A 34 -39.54 36.49 14.37
N PRO A 35 -40.26 37.06 13.40
CA PRO A 35 -39.72 38.13 12.58
C PRO A 35 -39.35 39.35 13.45
N ALA A 36 -38.32 40.09 13.02
CA ALA A 36 -37.80 41.28 13.70
C ALA A 36 -38.88 42.34 14.05
N SER A 37 -40.00 42.31 13.33
CA SER A 37 -41.17 43.16 13.54
C SER A 37 -41.81 43.02 14.92
N PHE A 38 -41.70 41.88 15.61
CA PHE A 38 -42.27 41.73 16.96
C PHE A 38 -41.52 42.57 18.00
N ALA A 39 -40.18 42.57 17.94
CA ALA A 39 -39.35 43.37 18.83
C ALA A 39 -39.55 44.88 18.59
N GLU A 40 -39.76 45.26 17.34
CA GLU A 40 -40.00 46.65 16.93
C GLU A 40 -41.37 47.15 17.39
N GLN A 41 -42.43 46.34 17.28
CA GLN A 41 -43.76 46.67 17.79
C GLN A 41 -43.82 46.80 19.32
N CYS A 42 -42.99 46.06 20.04
CA CYS A 42 -42.91 46.17 21.50
C CYS A 42 -42.18 47.43 21.98
N ARG A 43 -41.36 48.08 21.12
CA ARG A 43 -40.60 49.31 21.47
C ARG A 43 -41.41 50.60 21.35
N VAL A 44 -42.54 50.57 20.65
CA VAL A 44 -43.37 51.78 20.37
C VAL A 44 -44.13 52.28 21.62
N PHE A 45 -44.31 51.45 22.65
CA PHE A 45 -45.06 51.81 23.87
C PHE A 45 -44.13 51.87 25.09
N TYR A 46 -44.08 53.02 25.77
CA TYR A 46 -43.24 53.24 26.97
C TYR A 46 -43.68 52.40 28.19
N THR A 47 -44.92 51.89 28.21
CA THR A 47 -45.40 50.96 29.25
C THR A 47 -46.35 49.91 28.65
N PRO A 48 -45.96 48.62 28.60
CA PRO A 48 -46.79 47.59 27.99
C PRO A 48 -48.01 47.25 28.83
N SER A 49 -49.17 47.15 28.18
CA SER A 49 -50.42 46.66 28.77
C SER A 49 -50.26 45.23 29.32
N ASN A 50 -51.13 44.83 30.26
CA ASN A 50 -51.12 43.45 30.81
C ASN A 50 -51.23 42.37 29.72
N ARG A 51 -51.99 42.64 28.64
CA ARG A 51 -52.11 41.74 27.48
C ARG A 51 -50.80 41.65 26.70
N GLN A 52 -50.10 42.77 26.50
CA GLN A 52 -48.78 42.78 25.83
C GLN A 52 -47.71 42.10 26.68
N ARG A 53 -47.70 42.33 28.00
CA ARG A 53 -46.79 41.62 28.93
C ARG A 53 -46.94 40.10 28.81
N LYS A 54 -48.17 39.58 28.82
CA LYS A 54 -48.43 38.14 28.62
C LYS A 54 -47.87 37.63 27.29
N LYS A 55 -48.05 38.38 26.19
CA LYS A 55 -47.48 38.03 24.88
C LYS A 55 -45.95 38.01 24.90
N ILE A 56 -45.32 39.01 25.52
CA ILE A 56 -43.86 39.10 25.66
C ILE A 56 -43.32 37.91 26.49
N PHE A 57 -43.98 37.55 27.60
CA PHE A 57 -43.58 36.40 28.41
C PHE A 57 -43.72 35.08 27.64
N HIS A 58 -44.82 34.89 26.91
CA HIS A 58 -45.01 33.71 26.08
C HIS A 58 -43.91 33.59 25.02
N GLU A 59 -43.60 34.70 24.33
CA GLU A 59 -42.57 34.72 23.31
C GLU A 59 -41.17 34.50 23.87
N LYS A 60 -40.85 35.10 25.03
CA LYS A 60 -39.60 34.84 25.74
C LYS A 60 -39.44 33.36 26.11
N SER A 61 -40.51 32.73 26.60
CA SER A 61 -40.50 31.30 26.92
C SER A 61 -40.32 30.44 25.67
N ARG A 62 -40.93 30.83 24.55
CA ARG A 62 -40.75 30.16 23.25
C ARG A 62 -39.31 30.27 22.75
N LEU A 63 -38.73 31.47 22.75
CA LEU A 63 -37.34 31.70 22.36
C LEU A 63 -36.34 30.95 23.26
N LYS A 64 -36.60 30.84 24.56
CA LYS A 64 -35.80 30.02 25.47
C LYS A 64 -35.79 28.55 25.09
N LYS A 65 -36.93 27.99 24.65
CA LYS A 65 -36.99 26.61 24.16
C LYS A 65 -36.17 26.43 22.89
N VAL A 66 -36.29 27.36 21.93
CA VAL A 66 -35.50 27.34 20.70
C VAL A 66 -34.00 27.40 21.00
N ALA A 67 -33.56 28.29 21.89
CA ALA A 67 -32.17 28.36 22.32
C ALA A 67 -31.71 27.04 22.96
N ALA A 68 -32.52 26.45 23.83
CA ALA A 68 -32.22 25.16 24.44
C ALA A 68 -32.13 24.02 23.42
N ASP A 69 -32.85 24.08 22.30
CA ASP A 69 -32.73 23.09 21.22
C ASP A 69 -31.36 23.18 20.53
N TYR A 70 -30.90 24.40 20.24
CA TYR A 70 -29.54 24.61 19.70
C TYR A 70 -28.46 24.17 20.68
N ASP A 71 -28.60 24.47 21.97
CA ASP A 71 -27.62 24.08 22.99
C ASP A 71 -27.50 22.55 23.12
N ARG A 72 -28.63 21.82 23.03
CA ARG A 72 -28.62 20.35 23.01
C ARG A 72 -27.91 19.80 21.77
N GLU A 73 -28.18 20.36 20.61
CA GLU A 73 -27.54 19.90 19.37
C GLU A 73 -26.04 20.20 19.33
N LEU A 74 -25.63 21.37 19.82
CA LEU A 74 -24.22 21.71 19.96
C LEU A 74 -23.50 20.78 20.92
N THR A 75 -24.14 20.38 22.02
CA THR A 75 -23.60 19.37 22.94
C THR A 75 -23.41 18.03 22.24
N ARG A 76 -24.45 17.55 21.55
CA ARG A 76 -24.40 16.29 20.78
C ARG A 76 -23.26 16.29 19.75
N LEU A 77 -23.10 17.38 19.00
CA LEU A 77 -22.05 17.49 17.99
C LEU A 77 -20.64 17.55 18.61
N ARG A 78 -20.49 18.22 19.75
CA ARG A 78 -19.22 18.22 20.50
C ARG A 78 -18.85 16.83 20.97
N ASP A 79 -19.82 16.07 21.51
CA ASP A 79 -19.58 14.69 21.95
C ASP A 79 -19.10 13.80 20.79
N ILE A 80 -19.72 13.92 19.62
CA ILE A 80 -19.31 13.20 18.40
C ILE A 80 -17.88 13.58 17.99
N VAL A 81 -17.53 14.87 18.01
CA VAL A 81 -16.16 15.31 17.70
C VAL A 81 -15.16 14.73 18.69
N THR A 82 -15.48 14.74 20.00
CA THR A 82 -14.58 14.14 21.00
C THR A 82 -14.40 12.64 20.82
N GLN A 83 -15.45 11.92 20.40
CA GLN A 83 -15.34 10.50 20.07
C GLN A 83 -14.41 10.29 18.87
N LEU A 84 -14.61 11.04 17.78
CA LEU A 84 -13.75 10.94 16.59
C LEU A 84 -12.29 11.29 16.89
N ASP A 85 -12.03 12.28 17.76
CA ASP A 85 -10.68 12.61 18.19
C ASP A 85 -10.03 11.47 19.00
N SER A 86 -10.81 10.78 19.84
CA SER A 86 -10.32 9.61 20.58
C SER A 86 -9.99 8.43 19.66
N GLU A 87 -10.88 8.13 18.69
CA GLU A 87 -10.64 7.07 17.70
C GLU A 87 -9.44 7.40 16.80
N ARG A 88 -9.29 8.68 16.41
CA ARG A 88 -8.12 9.16 15.68
C ARG A 88 -6.84 9.01 16.50
N ALA A 89 -6.86 9.30 17.79
CA ALA A 89 -5.71 9.13 18.67
C ALA A 89 -5.31 7.65 18.82
N ASP A 90 -6.28 6.74 18.89
CA ASP A 90 -6.02 5.30 18.90
C ASP A 90 -5.36 4.82 17.60
N VAL A 91 -5.88 5.27 16.45
CA VAL A 91 -5.28 4.97 15.15
C VAL A 91 -3.87 5.54 15.06
N GLN A 92 -3.65 6.77 15.52
CA GLN A 92 -2.32 7.38 15.55
C GLN A 92 -1.36 6.59 16.45
N THR A 93 -1.82 6.12 17.60
CA THR A 93 -1.02 5.26 18.49
C THR A 93 -0.59 3.97 17.80
N ARG A 94 -1.48 3.34 17.02
CA ARG A 94 -1.14 2.15 16.22
C ARG A 94 -0.12 2.47 15.11
N ILE A 95 -0.28 3.60 14.44
CA ILE A 95 0.69 4.09 13.45
C ILE A 95 2.04 4.29 14.13
N ASP A 96 2.09 4.91 15.30
CA ASP A 96 3.32 5.17 16.05
C ASP A 96 3.96 3.85 16.51
N ILE A 97 3.16 2.84 16.91
CA ILE A 97 3.65 1.49 17.21
C ILE A 97 4.27 0.88 15.95
N CYS A 98 3.56 0.82 14.83
CA CYS A 98 4.10 0.27 13.57
C CYS A 98 5.35 1.03 13.10
N THR A 99 5.33 2.35 13.24
CA THR A 99 6.46 3.22 12.92
C THR A 99 7.62 2.92 13.85
N SER A 100 7.40 2.76 15.16
CA SER A 100 8.43 2.39 16.13
C SER A 100 9.00 1.00 15.88
N LEU A 101 8.19 0.05 15.40
CA LEU A 101 8.64 -1.29 15.01
C LEU A 101 9.48 -1.24 13.74
N ALA A 102 9.11 -0.38 12.78
CA ALA A 102 9.86 -0.17 11.54
C ALA A 102 11.13 0.69 11.73
N SER A 103 11.09 1.66 12.65
CA SER A 103 12.15 2.64 12.90
C SER A 103 13.06 2.24 14.05
N SER A 104 12.69 1.25 14.86
CA SER A 104 13.63 0.56 15.74
C SER A 104 14.62 -0.19 14.85
N PRO A 105 15.92 0.10 14.92
CA PRO A 105 16.91 -0.70 14.20
C PRO A 105 16.95 -2.07 14.86
N MET A 106 16.16 -3.05 14.37
CA MET A 106 16.14 -4.47 14.75
C MET A 106 16.93 -4.72 16.03
N ARG A 107 16.44 -4.21 17.18
CA ARG A 107 17.23 -4.26 18.42
C ARG A 107 17.16 -5.69 18.87
N ARG A 108 18.16 -6.45 18.44
CA ARG A 108 18.69 -7.66 19.05
C ARG A 108 17.58 -8.63 19.46
N LEU A 109 17.30 -9.61 18.61
CA LEU A 109 16.97 -10.96 19.09
C LEU A 109 18.18 -11.49 19.89
N ARG A 110 18.46 -10.92 21.06
CA ARG A 110 19.21 -11.58 22.11
C ARG A 110 18.15 -12.26 22.95
N ASN A 111 17.80 -13.46 22.52
CA ASN A 111 16.83 -14.33 23.17
C ASN A 111 17.25 -14.51 24.65
N PRO A 112 16.50 -14.01 25.66
CA PRO A 112 16.85 -14.18 27.06
C PRO A 112 16.52 -15.58 27.60
N LEU A 113 15.94 -16.46 26.78
CA LEU A 113 15.43 -17.77 27.23
C LEU A 113 16.49 -18.88 27.37
N LEU A 114 17.78 -18.57 27.21
CA LEU A 114 18.87 -19.51 27.50
C LEU A 114 19.80 -18.96 28.57
N GLN A 115 19.25 -18.66 29.74
CA GLN A 115 20.00 -18.68 31.00
C GLN A 115 19.24 -19.52 32.02
N THR A 116 19.09 -20.80 31.74
CA THR A 116 19.02 -21.80 32.80
C THR A 116 20.38 -22.44 32.88
N LYS A 117 21.15 -22.00 33.88
CA LYS A 117 22.27 -22.79 34.40
C LYS A 117 21.73 -24.16 34.80
N ASP A 118 22.61 -25.15 34.64
CA ASP A 118 22.48 -26.52 35.17
C ASP A 118 21.71 -27.51 34.27
N SER A 119 22.40 -28.07 33.27
CA SER A 119 22.53 -29.53 33.08
C SER A 119 23.36 -29.90 31.83
N PRO A 120 24.02 -31.08 31.82
CA PRO A 120 25.08 -31.40 30.87
C PRO A 120 24.58 -32.15 29.61
N THR A 121 25.33 -32.00 28.52
CA THR A 121 25.40 -32.90 27.36
C THR A 121 24.17 -33.02 26.46
N LEU A 122 23.90 -31.97 25.68
CA LEU A 122 23.66 -32.13 24.24
C LEU A 122 24.49 -31.05 23.54
N SER A 123 25.42 -31.46 22.69
CA SER A 123 26.21 -30.60 21.83
C SER A 123 25.30 -29.91 20.82
N PHE A 124 24.63 -28.84 21.25
CA PHE A 124 23.99 -27.88 20.36
C PHE A 124 25.13 -27.23 19.58
N GLU A 125 25.31 -27.63 18.33
CA GLU A 125 26.21 -26.94 17.41
C GLU A 125 25.89 -25.45 17.52
N ARG A 126 26.87 -24.66 17.96
CA ARG A 126 26.74 -23.20 17.99
C ARG A 126 26.48 -22.76 16.55
N HIS A 127 25.22 -22.55 16.21
CA HIS A 127 24.87 -22.17 14.85
C HIS A 127 25.47 -20.81 14.54
N ASP A 128 26.31 -20.79 13.52
CA ASP A 128 26.81 -19.59 12.90
C ASP A 128 25.61 -18.83 12.30
N PRO A 129 25.29 -17.61 12.80
CA PRO A 129 24.14 -16.84 12.33
C PRO A 129 24.20 -16.59 10.82
N ASP A 130 25.40 -16.47 10.24
CA ASP A 130 25.58 -16.26 8.81
C ASP A 130 25.14 -17.49 8.02
N LYS A 131 25.39 -18.70 8.53
CA LYS A 131 24.92 -19.95 7.89
C LYS A 131 23.39 -20.04 7.90
N ILE A 132 22.76 -19.64 9.00
CA ILE A 132 21.29 -19.62 9.08
C ILE A 132 20.73 -18.60 8.09
N LEU A 133 21.28 -17.38 8.07
CA LEU A 133 20.83 -16.33 7.16
C LEU A 133 21.02 -16.73 5.69
N LYS A 134 22.17 -17.33 5.34
CA LYS A 134 22.41 -17.87 4.00
C LYS A 134 21.33 -18.89 3.60
N ARG A 135 21.00 -19.83 4.48
CA ARG A 135 19.93 -20.82 4.23
C ARG A 135 18.57 -20.15 4.02
N ILE A 136 18.21 -19.19 4.88
CA ILE A 136 16.95 -18.44 4.75
C ILE A 136 16.92 -17.71 3.40
N PHE A 137 18.00 -17.05 3.02
CA PHE A 137 18.08 -16.29 1.78
C PHE A 137 17.95 -17.19 0.55
N THR A 138 18.67 -18.32 0.52
CA THR A 138 18.56 -19.30 -0.55
C THR A 138 17.14 -19.88 -0.64
N SER A 139 16.52 -20.23 0.50
CA SER A 139 15.14 -20.74 0.52
C SER A 139 14.12 -19.68 0.09
N ALA A 140 14.31 -18.41 0.43
CA ALA A 140 13.42 -17.33 0.03
C ALA A 140 13.50 -17.02 -1.48
N CYS A 141 14.59 -17.40 -2.14
CA CYS A 141 14.77 -17.27 -3.58
C CYS A 141 14.39 -18.55 -4.35
N TYR A 142 14.12 -19.65 -3.65
CA TYR A 142 13.68 -20.91 -4.26
C TYR A 142 12.23 -20.80 -4.73
N ARG A 143 11.96 -21.25 -5.95
CA ARG A 143 10.59 -21.38 -6.48
C ARG A 143 10.15 -22.82 -6.41
N ASP A 144 8.94 -23.03 -5.91
CA ASP A 144 8.24 -24.29 -6.10
C ASP A 144 7.62 -24.31 -7.51
N ASP A 145 7.81 -25.40 -8.23
CA ASP A 145 7.38 -25.56 -9.64
C ASP A 145 5.85 -25.60 -9.78
N ASP A 146 5.13 -25.85 -8.68
CA ASP A 146 3.68 -26.03 -8.65
C ASP A 146 2.88 -24.72 -8.40
N ASP A 147 3.55 -23.62 -8.05
CA ASP A 147 2.88 -22.34 -7.78
C ASP A 147 2.82 -21.46 -9.04
N ASP A 148 1.74 -21.62 -9.81
CA ASP A 148 1.36 -20.77 -10.96
C ASP A 148 0.93 -19.35 -10.52
N SER A 149 1.04 -19.04 -9.22
CA SER A 149 0.81 -17.70 -8.70
C SER A 149 1.88 -16.73 -9.22
N ASN A 150 1.43 -15.71 -9.95
CA ASN A 150 2.15 -14.53 -10.44
C ASN A 150 2.83 -13.68 -9.35
N SER A 151 3.57 -14.28 -8.42
CA SER A 151 4.34 -13.53 -7.42
C SER A 151 5.62 -12.99 -8.05
N HIS A 152 5.48 -11.91 -8.85
CA HIS A 152 6.59 -11.08 -9.36
C HIS A 152 7.58 -10.65 -8.26
N LEU A 153 7.17 -10.73 -6.99
CA LEU A 153 7.96 -10.43 -5.81
C LEU A 153 9.15 -11.38 -5.62
N GLN A 154 9.09 -12.64 -6.08
CA GLN A 154 10.18 -13.60 -5.90
C GLN A 154 11.44 -13.21 -6.70
N TRP A 155 11.28 -12.61 -7.88
CA TRP A 155 12.40 -12.12 -8.69
C TRP A 155 13.13 -10.95 -8.02
N LEU A 156 12.43 -10.17 -7.19
CA LEU A 156 12.98 -9.01 -6.49
C LEU A 156 13.61 -9.36 -5.13
N THR A 157 13.45 -10.60 -4.64
CA THR A 157 14.00 -11.03 -3.35
C THR A 157 15.50 -10.72 -3.18
N PRO A 158 16.38 -10.97 -4.18
CA PRO A 158 17.80 -10.64 -4.09
C PRO A 158 18.08 -9.13 -3.99
N LEU A 159 17.15 -8.29 -4.44
CA LEU A 159 17.23 -6.83 -4.33
C LEU A 159 16.70 -6.33 -2.99
N VAL A 160 15.64 -6.95 -2.47
CA VAL A 160 14.98 -6.55 -1.22
C VAL A 160 15.83 -6.92 0.01
N MET A 161 16.40 -8.13 0.05
CA MET A 161 17.20 -8.61 1.20
C MET A 161 18.35 -7.66 1.59
N PRO A 162 19.13 -7.10 0.65
CA PRO A 162 20.15 -6.08 0.92
C PRO A 162 19.69 -4.77 1.57
N HIS A 163 18.39 -4.48 1.60
CA HIS A 163 17.88 -3.24 2.18
C HIS A 163 17.62 -3.33 3.69
N VAL A 164 17.61 -4.54 4.28
CA VAL A 164 17.35 -4.74 5.71
C VAL A 164 18.45 -4.15 6.59
N CYS A 165 19.71 -4.53 6.35
CA CYS A 165 20.87 -3.94 7.02
C CYS A 165 22.15 -4.16 6.20
N SER A 166 23.25 -3.49 6.58
CA SER A 166 24.56 -3.62 5.91
C SER A 166 25.12 -5.04 5.95
N HIS A 167 24.83 -5.80 7.01
CA HIS A 167 25.25 -7.20 7.13
C HIS A 167 24.48 -8.10 6.16
N TRP A 168 23.16 -7.94 6.04
CA TRP A 168 22.34 -8.67 5.06
C TRP A 168 22.75 -8.33 3.63
N ARG A 169 23.05 -7.05 3.35
CA ARG A 169 23.62 -6.63 2.08
C ARG A 169 24.91 -7.39 1.75
N LYS A 170 25.86 -7.44 2.68
CA LYS A 170 27.11 -8.18 2.45
C LYS A 170 26.83 -9.66 2.17
N LEU A 171 26.00 -10.30 3.00
CA LEU A 171 25.65 -11.70 2.82
C LEU A 171 24.94 -11.97 1.49
N SER A 172 23.96 -11.16 1.08
CA SER A 172 23.25 -11.33 -0.19
C SER A 172 24.17 -11.17 -1.40
N LEU A 173 25.20 -10.32 -1.30
CA LEU A 173 26.20 -10.17 -2.36
C LEU A 173 27.18 -11.36 -2.41
N ASP A 174 27.39 -12.05 -1.29
CA ASP A 174 28.29 -13.21 -1.16
C ASP A 174 27.62 -14.55 -1.55
N ILE A 175 26.34 -14.54 -1.98
CA ILE A 175 25.58 -15.74 -2.35
C ILE A 175 25.16 -15.65 -3.84
N PRO A 176 25.99 -16.11 -4.78
CA PRO A 176 25.69 -16.07 -6.22
C PRO A 176 24.38 -16.77 -6.59
N GLU A 177 24.01 -17.82 -5.86
CA GLU A 177 22.80 -18.63 -6.09
C GLU A 177 21.51 -17.83 -5.88
N MET A 178 21.54 -16.74 -5.12
CA MET A 178 20.36 -15.85 -5.02
C MET A 178 20.09 -15.13 -6.35
N TRP A 179 21.12 -14.90 -7.15
CA TRP A 179 21.07 -14.14 -8.40
C TRP A 179 20.94 -15.03 -9.63
N SER A 180 20.77 -16.36 -9.45
CA SER A 180 20.76 -17.31 -10.55
C SER A 180 19.41 -17.45 -11.24
N TYR A 181 18.33 -17.00 -10.59
CA TYR A 181 16.99 -17.02 -11.15
C TYR A 181 16.66 -15.71 -11.89
N LEU A 182 16.38 -15.82 -13.17
CA LEU A 182 16.07 -14.71 -14.06
C LEU A 182 14.66 -14.86 -14.59
N ASP A 183 13.75 -13.95 -14.23
CA ASP A 183 12.38 -13.92 -14.76
C ASP A 183 12.17 -12.69 -15.62
N VAL A 184 11.95 -12.92 -16.91
CA VAL A 184 11.76 -11.89 -17.92
C VAL A 184 10.31 -11.97 -18.41
N SER A 185 9.42 -11.18 -17.79
CA SER A 185 7.99 -11.12 -18.16
C SER A 185 7.66 -9.98 -19.14
N ARG A 186 6.40 -9.97 -19.63
CA ARG A 186 5.90 -9.03 -20.65
C ARG A 186 5.87 -7.57 -20.20
N ASP A 187 5.74 -7.31 -18.90
CA ASP A 187 5.53 -5.97 -18.31
C ASP A 187 6.83 -5.16 -18.09
N LEU A 188 7.93 -5.66 -18.64
CA LEU A 188 9.25 -5.09 -18.43
C LEU A 188 9.46 -3.78 -19.18
N HIS A 189 9.61 -2.67 -18.44
CA HIS A 189 10.11 -1.40 -18.98
C HIS A 189 11.53 -1.53 -19.58
N PRO A 190 11.75 -1.15 -20.85
CA PRO A 190 12.90 -1.62 -21.63
C PRO A 190 14.31 -1.26 -21.13
N LYS A 191 14.53 -0.04 -20.60
CA LYS A 191 15.88 0.44 -20.26
C LYS A 191 16.37 0.00 -18.88
N SER A 192 15.56 0.22 -17.84
CA SER A 192 15.87 -0.16 -16.45
C SER A 192 16.11 -1.67 -16.29
N ASN A 193 15.49 -2.47 -17.16
CA ASN A 193 15.51 -3.92 -17.02
C ASN A 193 16.74 -4.56 -17.66
N MET A 194 17.36 -3.91 -18.65
CA MET A 194 18.65 -4.34 -19.19
C MET A 194 19.77 -4.19 -18.16
N GLU A 195 19.84 -3.04 -17.49
CA GLU A 195 20.83 -2.80 -16.42
C GLU A 195 20.65 -3.79 -15.26
N LEU A 196 19.40 -4.07 -14.91
CA LEU A 196 19.08 -5.06 -13.88
C LEU A 196 19.51 -6.47 -14.29
N LEU A 197 19.23 -6.87 -15.53
CA LEU A 197 19.60 -8.18 -16.05
C LEU A 197 21.13 -8.36 -16.09
N HIS A 198 21.86 -7.34 -16.56
CA HIS A 198 23.32 -7.33 -16.49
C HIS A 198 23.82 -7.45 -15.06
N THR A 199 23.17 -6.77 -14.11
CA THR A 199 23.54 -6.85 -12.69
C THR A 199 23.36 -8.27 -12.16
N TYR A 200 22.23 -8.92 -12.45
CA TYR A 200 22.01 -10.30 -12.00
C TYR A 200 23.07 -11.24 -12.57
N ILE A 201 23.26 -11.23 -13.89
CA ILE A 201 24.25 -12.08 -14.58
C ILE A 201 25.66 -11.86 -14.03
N ALA A 202 26.05 -10.60 -13.79
CA ALA A 202 27.35 -10.28 -13.23
C ALA A 202 27.50 -10.80 -11.79
N ARG A 203 26.42 -10.75 -10.99
CA ARG A 203 26.43 -11.21 -9.59
C ARG A 203 26.41 -12.72 -9.47
N THR A 204 25.85 -13.45 -10.43
CA THR A 204 25.89 -14.91 -10.42
C THR A 204 27.30 -15.47 -10.66
N GLY A 205 28.31 -14.66 -11.03
CA GLY A 205 29.65 -15.14 -11.37
C GLY A 205 29.65 -16.00 -12.63
N ALA A 206 30.75 -16.68 -12.99
CA ALA A 206 30.82 -17.48 -14.22
C ALA A 206 30.36 -18.95 -14.06
N ASN A 207 30.51 -19.51 -12.85
CA ASN A 207 30.39 -20.96 -12.62
C ASN A 207 29.04 -21.40 -12.02
N THR A 208 28.14 -20.47 -11.70
CA THR A 208 26.86 -20.80 -11.07
C THR A 208 25.80 -21.11 -12.12
N PRO A 209 25.07 -22.23 -12.07
CA PRO A 209 24.03 -22.50 -13.05
C PRO A 209 22.90 -21.45 -12.99
N LEU A 210 22.31 -21.11 -14.13
CA LEU A 210 21.20 -20.14 -14.26
C LEU A 210 19.87 -20.86 -14.48
N SER A 211 18.82 -20.39 -13.83
CA SER A 211 17.43 -20.78 -14.11
C SER A 211 16.70 -19.59 -14.73
N VAL A 212 16.22 -19.73 -15.96
CA VAL A 212 15.68 -18.61 -16.74
C VAL A 212 14.22 -18.86 -17.11
N ARG A 213 13.35 -17.90 -16.83
CA ARG A 213 11.99 -17.82 -17.34
C ARG A 213 11.88 -16.64 -18.30
N VAL A 214 11.43 -16.89 -19.51
CA VAL A 214 11.33 -15.90 -20.58
C VAL A 214 9.93 -15.92 -21.15
N GLU A 215 9.22 -14.81 -21.09
CA GLU A 215 7.89 -14.65 -21.66
C GLU A 215 7.87 -13.43 -22.59
N LEU A 216 7.92 -13.70 -23.90
CA LEU A 216 7.99 -12.67 -24.94
C LEU A 216 6.80 -12.81 -25.91
N ASP A 217 6.00 -11.76 -26.07
CA ASP A 217 4.93 -11.73 -27.06
C ASP A 217 5.40 -11.27 -28.47
N MET A 218 4.59 -11.58 -29.49
CA MET A 218 4.82 -11.35 -30.93
C MET A 218 5.09 -9.88 -31.32
N HIS A 219 4.76 -8.89 -30.48
CA HIS A 219 4.94 -7.48 -30.82
C HIS A 219 6.37 -6.99 -30.53
N CYS A 220 7.37 -7.86 -30.77
CA CYS A 220 8.78 -7.68 -30.45
C CYS A 220 9.28 -6.24 -30.69
N SER A 221 9.38 -5.45 -29.63
CA SER A 221 10.22 -4.27 -29.62
C SER A 221 11.68 -4.69 -29.76
N PHE A 222 12.52 -3.85 -30.37
CA PHE A 222 13.97 -4.02 -30.49
C PHE A 222 14.62 -4.50 -29.17
N VAL A 223 14.11 -4.02 -28.04
CA VAL A 223 14.64 -4.30 -26.71
C VAL A 223 14.46 -5.76 -26.30
N ARG A 224 13.32 -6.39 -26.60
CA ARG A 224 13.09 -7.80 -26.25
C ARG A 224 14.06 -8.74 -26.98
N ARG A 225 14.46 -8.39 -28.21
CA ARG A 225 15.50 -9.12 -28.94
C ARG A 225 16.88 -8.99 -28.29
N HIS A 226 17.19 -7.82 -27.72
CA HIS A 226 18.46 -7.61 -27.00
C HIS A 226 18.50 -8.40 -25.69
N VAL A 227 17.39 -8.41 -24.94
CA VAL A 227 17.25 -9.23 -23.73
C VAL A 227 17.44 -10.71 -24.08
N LEU A 228 16.76 -11.18 -25.14
CA LEU A 228 16.89 -12.56 -25.59
C LEU A 228 18.34 -12.89 -25.97
N ASN A 229 18.98 -12.08 -26.81
CA ASN A 229 20.37 -12.31 -27.22
C ASN A 229 21.33 -12.32 -26.02
N LEU A 230 21.13 -11.44 -25.04
CA LEU A 230 21.93 -11.41 -23.82
C LEU A 230 21.78 -12.72 -23.04
N LEU A 231 20.54 -13.18 -22.85
CA LEU A 231 20.26 -14.45 -22.17
C LEU A 231 20.89 -15.63 -22.91
N LEU A 232 20.70 -15.71 -24.23
CA LEU A 232 21.26 -16.79 -25.08
C LEU A 232 22.80 -16.82 -25.05
N GLY A 233 23.44 -15.66 -24.90
CA GLY A 233 24.90 -15.56 -24.71
C GLY A 233 25.40 -16.28 -23.46
N HIS A 234 24.51 -16.61 -22.51
CA HIS A 234 24.79 -17.36 -21.31
C HIS A 234 24.06 -18.72 -21.26
N ALA A 235 23.57 -19.23 -22.39
CA ALA A 235 22.80 -20.48 -22.45
C ALA A 235 23.57 -21.72 -21.98
N GLY A 236 24.90 -21.75 -22.17
CA GLY A 236 25.75 -22.92 -21.82
C GLY A 236 25.76 -23.26 -20.31
N ARG A 237 25.31 -22.33 -19.46
CA ARG A 237 25.19 -22.53 -18.01
C ARG A 237 23.75 -22.55 -17.53
N TRP A 238 22.78 -22.69 -18.43
CA TRP A 238 21.38 -22.83 -18.03
C TRP A 238 21.15 -24.21 -17.46
N LYS A 239 20.66 -24.26 -16.23
CA LYS A 239 20.17 -25.47 -15.57
C LYS A 239 18.72 -25.72 -15.92
N GLU A 240 17.91 -24.66 -15.90
CA GLU A 240 16.49 -24.72 -16.16
C GLU A 240 16.08 -23.57 -17.07
N ALA A 241 15.24 -23.84 -18.06
CA ALA A 241 14.73 -22.84 -18.98
C ALA A 241 13.23 -23.03 -19.21
N ILE A 242 12.43 -22.02 -18.89
CA ILE A 242 11.00 -21.94 -19.19
C ILE A 242 10.82 -20.83 -20.22
N ILE A 243 10.53 -21.20 -21.46
CA ILE A 243 10.49 -20.27 -22.58
C ILE A 243 9.07 -20.27 -23.15
N ILE A 244 8.43 -19.11 -23.04
CA ILE A 244 7.10 -18.82 -23.56
C ILE A 244 7.28 -17.80 -24.68
N VAL A 245 7.37 -18.29 -25.91
CA VAL A 245 7.70 -17.47 -27.09
C VAL A 245 6.87 -17.89 -28.31
N ASP A 246 6.83 -17.03 -29.32
CA ASP A 246 6.28 -17.38 -30.63
C ASP A 246 7.18 -18.40 -31.36
N HIS A 247 6.56 -19.21 -32.22
CA HIS A 247 7.22 -20.27 -32.99
C HIS A 247 8.44 -19.78 -33.80
N GLN A 248 8.45 -18.53 -34.27
CA GLN A 248 9.57 -17.98 -35.06
C GLN A 248 10.85 -17.81 -34.24
N LEU A 249 10.74 -17.64 -32.91
CA LEU A 249 11.90 -17.46 -32.03
C LEU A 249 12.45 -18.79 -31.51
N LEU A 250 11.71 -19.89 -31.61
CA LEU A 250 12.13 -21.21 -31.10
C LEU A 250 13.46 -21.67 -31.68
N PHE A 251 13.69 -21.45 -32.98
CA PHE A 251 14.92 -21.88 -33.65
C PHE A 251 16.18 -21.24 -33.07
N GLN A 252 16.09 -20.03 -32.50
CA GLN A 252 17.23 -19.38 -31.85
C GLN A 252 17.64 -20.09 -30.56
N PHE A 253 16.68 -20.59 -29.79
CA PHE A 253 16.96 -21.33 -28.55
C PHE A 253 17.53 -22.72 -28.82
N LEU A 254 17.04 -23.41 -29.85
CA LEU A 254 17.51 -24.75 -30.22
C LEU A 254 18.95 -24.74 -30.78
N SER A 255 19.46 -23.57 -31.18
CA SER A 255 20.80 -23.42 -31.74
C SER A 255 21.87 -23.11 -30.68
N CYS A 256 21.50 -22.97 -29.41
CA CYS A 256 22.42 -22.61 -28.34
C CYS A 256 23.08 -23.84 -27.69
N PRO A 257 24.30 -23.69 -27.13
CA PRO A 257 24.89 -24.71 -26.27
C PRO A 257 24.07 -24.79 -24.98
N LEU A 258 23.53 -25.97 -24.68
CA LEU A 258 22.69 -26.24 -23.51
C LEU A 258 23.37 -27.30 -22.63
N ASP A 259 24.63 -27.04 -22.29
CA ASP A 259 25.58 -28.07 -21.81
C ASP A 259 25.21 -28.69 -20.46
N ILE A 260 24.52 -27.92 -19.59
CA ILE A 260 24.11 -28.35 -18.25
C ILE A 260 22.60 -28.28 -18.02
N LEU A 261 21.82 -28.22 -19.11
CA LEU A 261 20.38 -28.05 -19.03
C LEU A 261 19.71 -29.32 -18.53
N GLU A 262 19.12 -29.24 -17.34
CA GLU A 262 18.37 -30.32 -16.70
C GLU A 262 16.88 -30.26 -17.06
N ARG A 263 16.34 -29.06 -17.27
CA ARG A 263 14.91 -28.87 -17.56
C ARG A 263 14.66 -27.80 -18.63
N LEU A 264 13.92 -28.17 -19.67
CA LEU A 264 13.44 -27.27 -20.71
C LEU A 264 11.91 -27.36 -20.81
N VAL A 265 11.23 -26.24 -20.65
CA VAL A 265 9.79 -26.10 -20.88
C VAL A 265 9.58 -25.09 -22.00
N LEU A 266 9.15 -25.57 -23.16
CA LEU A 266 8.77 -24.71 -24.29
C LEU A 266 7.24 -24.59 -24.34
N ARG A 267 6.73 -23.36 -24.24
CA ARG A 267 5.32 -23.06 -24.48
C ARG A 267 5.22 -22.13 -25.68
N ILE A 268 4.54 -22.58 -26.71
CA ILE A 268 4.30 -21.77 -27.90
C ILE A 268 3.14 -20.83 -27.59
N GLY A 269 3.42 -19.53 -27.54
CA GLY A 269 2.40 -18.51 -27.34
C GLY A 269 1.35 -18.60 -28.44
N ASN A 270 0.07 -18.60 -28.07
CA ASN A 270 -1.06 -18.84 -28.96
C ASN A 270 -0.94 -17.96 -30.22
N ILE A 271 -0.88 -18.60 -31.39
CA ILE A 271 -1.04 -17.92 -32.69
C ILE A 271 -2.43 -17.29 -32.61
N GLN A 272 -2.51 -15.97 -32.39
CA GLN A 272 -3.76 -15.30 -32.64
C GLN A 272 -4.06 -15.51 -34.12
N SER A 273 -4.94 -16.47 -34.39
CA SER A 273 -5.71 -16.58 -35.61
C SER A 273 -6.42 -15.24 -35.76
N ASN A 274 -5.77 -14.29 -36.42
CA ASN A 274 -6.42 -13.11 -36.96
C ASN A 274 -7.52 -13.62 -37.91
N ARG A 275 -8.76 -13.59 -37.42
CA ARG A 275 -9.96 -13.45 -38.25
C ARG A 275 -10.29 -11.97 -38.34
#